data_AF-A0A1H8PC25-F1
#
_entry.id   AF-A0A1H8PC25-F1
#
_cell.length_a   1.000
_cell.length_b   1.000
_cell.length_c   1.000
_cell.angle_alpha   90.00
_cell.angle_beta   90.00
_cell.angle_gamma   90.00
#
_symmetry.space_group_name_H-M   'P 1'
#
loop_
_entity.id
_entity.type
_entity.pdbx_description
1 polymer ?
#
loop_
_entity_poly.entity_id
_entity_poly.type
_entity_poly.pdbx_seq_one_letter_code
_entity_poly.pdbx_strand_id
1 'polypeptide(L)'
;MVACGLRPEGYAELPKAKKAEHLRFNDVRGTAVTLLAEAGTAIPQICAVTGHTLQSATRILEKYLAMTPALSKAAILAFENSPATAFANRLQTAAPNSKEGL
;
A
#
# COMPACT_ATOMS: atom_id res chain seq x y z
N MET A 1 -7.65 12.38 -18.01
CA MET A 1 -6.69 13.45 -17.67
C MET A 1 -7.35 14.82 -17.59
N VAL A 2 -8.01 15.31 -18.65
CA VAL A 2 -8.75 16.59 -18.61
C VAL A 2 -9.92 16.55 -17.61
N ALA A 3 -10.74 15.49 -17.65
CA ALA A 3 -11.86 15.29 -16.72
C ALA A 3 -11.45 15.15 -15.23
N CYS A 4 -10.18 14.87 -14.93
CA CYS A 4 -9.66 14.84 -13.55
C CYS A 4 -8.93 16.13 -13.16
N GLY A 5 -9.00 17.19 -13.99
CA GLY A 5 -8.30 18.46 -13.75
C GLY A 5 -6.78 18.40 -13.85
N LEU A 6 -6.22 17.30 -14.38
CA LEU A 6 -4.77 17.11 -14.50
C LEU A 6 -4.19 17.83 -15.72
N ARG A 7 -5.03 18.18 -16.69
CA ARG A 7 -4.66 18.93 -17.91
C ARG A 7 -5.80 19.86 -18.31
N PRO A 8 -5.51 21.05 -18.87
CA PRO A 8 -6.54 21.92 -19.44
C PRO A 8 -7.19 21.30 -20.68
N GLU A 9 -8.38 21.79 -21.03
CA GLU A 9 -9.00 21.52 -22.33
C GLU A 9 -8.07 22.01 -23.46
N GLY A 10 -8.05 21.30 -24.60
CA GLY A 10 -7.16 21.64 -25.72
C GLY A 10 -5.66 21.37 -25.48
N TYR A 11 -5.28 20.66 -24.41
CA TYR A 11 -3.86 20.41 -24.08
C TYR A 11 -3.02 19.85 -25.23
N ALA A 12 -3.61 19.07 -26.14
CA ALA A 12 -2.90 18.48 -27.28
C ALA A 12 -2.30 19.54 -28.21
N GLU A 13 -2.96 20.69 -28.36
CA GLU A 13 -2.60 21.76 -29.30
C GLU A 13 -1.65 22.79 -28.68
N LEU A 14 -1.44 22.75 -27.36
CA LEU A 14 -0.56 23.71 -26.68
C LEU A 14 0.90 23.60 -27.16
N PRO A 15 1.61 24.73 -27.32
CA PRO A 15 3.05 24.74 -27.57
C PRO A 15 3.82 24.06 -26.43
N LYS A 16 5.00 23.50 -26.72
CA LYS A 16 5.83 22.74 -25.75
C LYS A 16 6.10 23.53 -24.46
N ALA A 17 6.38 24.83 -24.56
CA ALA A 17 6.62 25.70 -23.41
C ALA A 17 5.40 25.77 -22.46
N LYS A 18 4.19 25.89 -23.02
CA LYS A 18 2.94 25.93 -22.25
C LYS A 18 2.57 24.58 -21.65
N LYS A 19 2.88 23.48 -22.33
CA LYS A 19 2.71 22.12 -21.79
C LYS A 19 3.58 21.89 -20.54
N ALA A 20 4.79 22.46 -20.50
CA ALA A 20 5.69 22.33 -19.36
C ALA A 20 5.14 22.96 -18.07
N GLU A 21 4.33 24.02 -18.17
CA GLU A 21 3.65 24.66 -17.01
C GLU A 21 2.66 23.71 -16.32
N HIS A 22 2.16 22.69 -17.03
CA HIS A 22 1.24 21.67 -16.52
C HIS A 22 1.94 20.34 -16.21
N LEU A 23 3.27 20.29 -16.28
CA LEU A 23 4.03 19.11 -15.91
C LEU A 23 3.98 18.97 -14.38
N ARG A 24 3.08 18.12 -13.89
CA ARG A 24 3.11 17.70 -12.49
C ARG A 24 4.15 16.60 -12.37
N PHE A 25 5.23 16.90 -11.65
CA PHE A 25 6.07 15.86 -11.06
C PHE A 25 5.19 15.12 -10.06
N ASN A 26 4.61 14.01 -10.52
CA ASN A 26 3.89 13.11 -9.64
C ASN A 26 4.86 12.71 -8.54
N ASP A 27 4.43 12.83 -7.30
CA ASP A 27 5.33 12.63 -6.18
C ASP A 27 5.76 11.16 -6.17
N VAL A 28 7.01 10.89 -6.58
CA VAL A 28 7.62 9.58 -6.42
C VAL A 28 7.60 9.16 -4.95
N ARG A 29 7.49 10.10 -4.01
CA ARG A 29 7.26 9.80 -2.58
C ARG A 29 5.86 9.24 -2.34
N GLY A 30 4.84 9.65 -3.09
CA GLY A 30 3.52 9.03 -3.03
C GLY A 30 3.55 7.57 -3.48
N THR A 31 4.28 7.27 -4.56
CA THR A 31 4.55 5.89 -4.99
C THR A 31 5.38 5.13 -3.95
N ALA A 32 6.39 5.76 -3.35
CA ALA A 32 7.19 5.14 -2.29
C ALA A 32 6.33 4.80 -1.06
N VAL A 33 5.41 5.69 -0.66
CA VAL A 33 4.46 5.46 0.44
C VAL A 33 3.61 4.22 0.18
N THR A 34 3.02 4.09 -1.01
CA THR A 34 2.18 2.92 -1.35
C THR A 34 3.00 1.63 -1.41
N LEU A 35 4.20 1.66 -2.00
CA LEU A 35 5.07 0.48 -2.10
C LEU A 35 5.59 0.02 -0.73
N LEU A 36 5.96 0.96 0.14
CA LEU A 36 6.41 0.63 1.50
C LEU A 36 5.27 0.04 2.35
N ALA A 37 4.05 0.56 2.17
CA ALA A 37 2.86 0.00 2.82
C ALA A 37 2.54 -1.41 2.32
N GLU A 38 2.64 -1.66 1.01
CA GLU A 38 2.51 -3.00 0.43
C GLU A 38 3.57 -3.98 0.94
N ALA A 39 4.79 -3.49 1.21
CA ALA A 39 5.85 -4.26 1.83
C ALA A 39 5.63 -4.54 3.34
N GLY A 40 4.51 -4.07 3.93
CA GLY A 40 4.18 -4.29 5.33
C GLY A 40 4.89 -3.35 6.31
N THR A 41 5.46 -2.25 5.82
CA THR A 41 6.15 -1.26 6.67
C THR A 41 5.15 -0.44 7.49
N ALA A 42 5.43 -0.20 8.77
CA ALA A 42 4.53 0.58 9.61
C ALA A 42 4.51 2.06 9.20
N ILE A 43 3.34 2.71 9.28
CA ILE A 43 3.16 4.11 8.87
C ILE A 43 4.18 5.08 9.51
N PRO A 44 4.53 4.97 10.82
CA PRO A 44 5.56 5.83 11.40
C PRO A 44 6.93 5.67 10.75
N GLN A 45 7.32 4.45 10.35
CA GLN A 45 8.58 4.18 9.66
C GLN A 45 8.55 4.75 8.24
N ILE A 46 7.42 4.61 7.54
CA ILE A 46 7.21 5.22 6.21
C ILE A 46 7.38 6.74 6.31
N CYS A 47 6.80 7.37 7.34
CA CYS A 47 6.93 8.81 7.57
C CYS A 47 8.38 9.23 7.82
N ALA A 48 9.13 8.46 8.60
CA ALA A 48 10.54 8.73 8.88
C ALA A 48 11.40 8.71 7.60
N VAL A 49 11.12 7.82 6.65
CA VAL A 49 11.86 7.72 5.38
C VAL A 49 11.40 8.76 4.36
N THR A 50 10.09 9.02 4.27
CA THR A 50 9.51 9.86 3.20
C THR A 50 9.41 11.34 3.57
N GLY A 51 9.56 11.68 4.85
CA GLY A 51 9.43 13.05 5.36
C GLY A 51 7.98 13.55 5.41
N HIS A 52 7.00 12.66 5.30
CA HIS A 52 5.58 13.00 5.46
C HIS A 52 5.18 13.06 6.92
N THR A 53 4.17 13.88 7.22
CA THR A 53 3.44 13.76 8.47
C THR A 53 2.57 12.50 8.44
N LEU A 54 2.20 11.98 9.62
CA LEU A 54 1.27 10.85 9.73
C LEU A 54 -0.02 11.10 8.94
N GLN A 55 -0.63 12.29 9.11
CA GLN A 55 -1.85 12.67 8.40
C GLN A 55 -1.66 12.68 6.87
N SER A 56 -0.53 13.20 6.39
CA SER A 56 -0.25 13.26 4.95
C SER A 56 -0.05 11.87 4.36
N ALA A 57 0.72 11.01 5.03
CA ALA A 57 0.96 9.63 4.61
C ALA A 57 -0.36 8.84 4.56
N THR A 58 -1.20 8.94 5.60
CA THR A 58 -2.50 8.27 5.63
C THR A 58 -3.40 8.73 4.48
N ARG A 59 -3.49 10.04 4.21
CA ARG A 59 -4.30 10.56 3.10
C ARG A 59 -3.81 10.09 1.72
N ILE A 60 -2.50 9.89 1.55
CA ILE A 60 -1.93 9.31 0.33
C ILE A 60 -2.38 7.85 0.21
N LEU A 61 -2.27 7.06 1.28
CA LEU A 61 -2.70 5.67 1.30
C LEU A 61 -4.20 5.53 1.01
N GLU A 62 -5.05 6.34 1.65
CA GLU A 62 -6.50 6.36 1.39
C GLU A 62 -6.84 6.61 -0.08
N LYS A 63 -6.07 7.46 -0.76
CA LYS A 63 -6.34 7.85 -2.13
C LYS A 63 -5.77 6.89 -3.16
N TYR A 64 -4.63 6.26 -2.87
CA TYR A 64 -3.83 5.57 -3.87
C TYR A 64 -3.46 4.12 -3.55
N LEU A 65 -3.59 3.67 -2.30
CA LEU A 65 -3.31 2.27 -1.96
C LEU A 65 -4.47 1.39 -2.42
N ALA A 66 -4.20 0.46 -3.33
CA ALA A 66 -5.17 -0.54 -3.73
C ALA A 66 -5.24 -1.66 -2.67
N MET A 67 -6.46 -2.07 -2.29
CA MET A 67 -6.66 -3.24 -1.43
C MET A 67 -6.49 -4.53 -2.25
N THR A 68 -5.25 -4.94 -2.45
CA THR A 68 -4.92 -6.09 -3.31
C THR A 68 -5.06 -7.43 -2.57
N PRO A 69 -5.30 -8.54 -3.29
CA PRO A 69 -5.29 -9.88 -2.69
C PRO A 69 -3.96 -10.24 -2.02
N ALA A 70 -2.84 -9.67 -2.49
CA ALA A 70 -1.53 -9.87 -1.89
C ALA A 70 -1.45 -9.28 -0.48
N LEU A 71 -1.96 -8.05 -0.28
CA LEU A 71 -2.08 -7.42 1.04
C LEU A 71 -2.94 -8.26 1.98
N SER A 72 -4.09 -8.75 1.52
CA SER A 72 -4.96 -9.61 2.33
C SER A 72 -4.26 -10.91 2.74
N LYS A 73 -3.58 -11.59 1.81
CA LYS A 73 -2.82 -12.81 2.10
C LYS A 73 -1.70 -12.56 3.10
N ALA A 74 -0.94 -11.49 2.93
CA ALA A 74 0.13 -11.12 3.85
C ALA A 74 -0.42 -10.86 5.27
N ALA A 75 -1.56 -10.17 5.38
CA ALA A 75 -2.21 -9.91 6.66
C ALA A 75 -2.67 -11.20 7.36
N ILE A 76 -3.29 -12.14 6.62
CA ILE A 76 -3.69 -13.45 7.16
C ILE A 76 -2.48 -14.26 7.62
N LEU A 77 -1.42 -14.34 6.79
CA LEU A 77 -0.19 -15.04 7.15
C LEU A 77 0.45 -14.46 8.41
N ALA A 78 0.50 -13.13 8.54
CA ALA A 78 1.02 -12.49 9.75
C ALA A 78 0.15 -12.79 10.98
N PHE A 79 -1.18 -12.88 10.81
CA PHE A 79 -2.11 -13.22 11.87
C PHE A 79 -1.99 -14.67 12.35
N GLU A 80 -1.94 -15.63 11.42
CA GLU A 80 -1.81 -17.06 11.71
C GLU A 80 -0.50 -17.38 12.45
N ASN A 81 0.58 -16.69 12.09
CA ASN A 81 1.92 -16.89 12.66
C ASN A 81 2.22 -15.97 13.87
N SER A 82 1.26 -15.15 14.31
CA SER A 82 1.49 -14.22 15.41
C SER A 82 1.69 -14.95 16.75
N PRO A 83 2.74 -14.66 17.53
CA PRO A 83 2.91 -15.26 18.85
C PRO A 83 1.76 -14.89 19.81
N ALA A 84 1.06 -13.79 19.57
CA ALA A 84 -0.10 -13.39 20.37
C ALA A 84 -1.32 -14.32 20.17
N THR A 85 -1.41 -15.03 19.05
CA THR A 85 -2.48 -16.00 18.78
C THR A 85 -2.12 -17.41 19.25
N ALA A 86 -0.92 -17.62 19.82
CA ALA A 86 -0.44 -18.94 20.27
C ALA A 86 -1.38 -19.63 21.26
N PHE A 87 -2.08 -18.88 22.12
CA PHE A 87 -3.09 -19.45 23.02
C PHE A 87 -4.29 -20.02 22.25
N ALA A 88 -4.84 -19.27 21.29
CA ALA A 88 -5.97 -19.71 20.47
C ALA A 88 -5.57 -20.87 19.53
N ASN A 89 -4.37 -20.83 18.95
CA ASN A 89 -3.85 -21.89 18.10
C ASN A 89 -3.69 -23.22 18.85
N ARG A 90 -3.34 -23.18 20.15
CA ARG A 90 -3.24 -24.39 21.00
C ARG A 90 -4.58 -25.05 21.28
N LEU A 91 -5.69 -24.31 21.18
CA LEU A 91 -7.04 -24.82 21.39
C LEU A 91 -7.67 -25.41 20.11
N GLN A 92 -6.95 -25.42 18.98
CA GLN A 92 -7.42 -26.11 17.77
C GLN A 92 -7.50 -27.61 18.04
N THR A 93 -8.72 -28.11 18.17
CA THR A 93 -9.05 -29.53 18.35
C THR A 93 -9.07 -30.24 16.99
N ALA A 94 -7.95 -30.29 16.29
CA ALA A 94 -7.77 -31.29 15.25
C ALA A 94 -7.06 -32.48 15.89
N ALA A 95 -7.63 -33.67 15.76
CA ALA A 95 -6.93 -34.90 16.12
C ALA A 95 -5.56 -34.90 15.41
N PRO A 96 -4.47 -35.28 16.09
CA PRO A 96 -3.15 -35.28 15.48
C PRO A 96 -3.24 -36.10 14.20
N ASN A 97 -2.84 -35.47 13.08
CA ASN A 97 -2.81 -36.13 11.79
C ASN A 97 -1.77 -37.25 11.90
N SER A 98 -2.22 -38.44 12.27
CA SER A 98 -1.45 -39.67 12.21
C SER A 98 -1.11 -39.87 10.75
N LYS A 99 0.08 -39.43 10.35
CA LYS A 99 0.69 -39.97 9.13
C LYS A 99 0.93 -41.45 9.39
N GLU A 100 -0.04 -42.26 8.99
CA GLU A 100 0.11 -43.69 8.78
C GLU A 100 1.00 -43.94 7.56
N GLY A 101 1.93 -44.87 7.71
CA GLY A 101 2.69 -45.53 6.63
C GLY A 101 3.98 -44.79 6.22
N LEU A 102 5.16 -45.42 6.14
CA LEU A 102 5.59 -46.82 6.24
C LEU A 102 7.05 -46.80 6.70
#